data_AF-A0A2A2PF67-F1
#
_entry.id   AF-A0A2A2PF67-F1
#
_cell.length_a   1.000
_cell.length_b   1.000
_cell.length_c   1.000
_cell.angle_alpha   90.00
_cell.angle_beta   90.00
_cell.angle_gamma   90.00
#
_symmetry.space_group_name_H-M   'P 1'
#
loop_
_entity.id
_entity.type
_entity.pdbx_description
1 polymer ?
#
loop_
_entity_poly.entity_id
_entity_poly.type
_entity_poly.pdbx_seq_one_letter_code
_entity_poly.pdbx_strand_id
1 'polypeptide(L)'
;MSTQEQWYPPKANWLGNAFGCPPFDVVNQMLYQAVKDNPDNDEPAQIIGKLMLIGRTYSASVERRKTNGTAKDERQALDVIIEAAHAIAQSDVHDLLAKIPRPAVLSLRNIDQATAIHAQLCKALSAANKRENSSLASKYLHFHRPNFFPIVDSLARLSWSWVMDARGESYRGYTTFGKVARYGEWCKKVLNLQNDMKAQFAHDVSLRQVDNYLLSIMSLDGKGGWGLPVLINQVRAD
;
A
#
# COMPACT_ATOMS: atom_id res chain seq x y z
N MET A 1 18.04 -16.92 21.51
CA MET A 1 17.31 -15.64 21.47
C MET A 1 15.87 -15.95 21.11
N SER A 2 14.91 -15.49 21.92
CA SER A 2 13.49 -15.67 21.67
C SER A 2 13.12 -15.07 20.31
N THR A 3 12.33 -15.79 19.50
CA THR A 3 11.82 -15.33 18.20
C THR A 3 11.02 -14.01 18.27
N GLN A 4 10.66 -13.55 19.48
CA GLN A 4 9.90 -12.34 19.72
C GLN A 4 10.68 -11.04 19.47
N GLU A 5 12.02 -11.02 19.64
CA GLU A 5 12.84 -9.80 19.45
C GLU A 5 13.13 -9.46 17.97
N GLN A 6 12.70 -10.31 17.04
CA GLN A 6 13.10 -10.15 15.64
C GLN A 6 12.32 -9.06 14.90
N TRP A 7 11.05 -8.80 15.27
CA TRP A 7 10.14 -7.96 14.49
C TRP A 7 9.58 -6.76 15.26
N TYR A 8 9.52 -6.85 16.58
CA TYR A 8 9.03 -5.80 17.47
C TYR A 8 9.90 -5.79 18.75
N PRO A 9 10.27 -4.63 19.31
CA PRO A 9 9.91 -3.28 18.86
C PRO A 9 10.61 -2.88 17.54
N PRO A 10 10.01 -1.99 16.72
CA PRO A 10 10.61 -1.47 15.49
C PRO A 10 12.02 -0.90 15.72
N LYS A 11 12.93 -1.10 14.77
CA LYS A 11 14.26 -0.48 14.77
C LYS A 11 14.30 0.72 13.83
N ALA A 12 15.07 1.74 14.19
CA ALA A 12 15.11 3.01 13.45
C ALA A 12 15.54 2.84 11.98
N ASN A 13 16.46 1.92 11.71
CA ASN A 13 16.93 1.62 10.36
C ASN A 13 15.87 0.93 9.46
N TRP A 14 14.74 0.48 10.02
CA TRP A 14 13.64 -0.11 9.26
C TRP A 14 12.59 0.91 8.80
N LEU A 15 12.65 2.14 9.30
CA LEU A 15 11.68 3.20 8.98
C LEU A 15 11.91 3.78 7.58
N GLY A 16 13.12 3.65 7.03
CA GLY A 16 13.48 4.26 5.76
C GLY A 16 13.33 5.79 5.78
N ASN A 17 13.08 6.37 4.61
CA ASN A 17 12.85 7.79 4.39
C ASN A 17 11.41 8.06 3.87
N ALA A 18 11.14 9.30 3.46
CA ALA A 18 9.84 9.73 2.94
C ALA A 18 9.40 9.00 1.64
N PHE A 19 10.31 8.28 0.98
CA PHE A 19 10.06 7.55 -0.27
C PHE A 19 10.15 6.03 -0.09
N GLY A 20 10.79 5.53 0.96
CA GLY A 20 10.94 4.08 1.16
C GLY A 20 12.19 3.70 1.92
N CYS A 21 12.48 2.40 1.91
CA CYS A 21 13.79 1.89 2.28
C CYS A 21 14.67 1.73 1.02
N PRO A 22 15.97 2.10 1.07
CA PRO A 22 16.91 1.79 0.00
C PRO A 22 16.96 0.28 -0.33
N PRO A 23 17.19 -0.09 -1.61
CA PRO A 23 17.39 0.78 -2.77
C PRO A 23 16.10 1.22 -3.49
N PHE A 24 14.92 0.92 -2.94
CA PHE A 24 13.64 1.17 -3.64
C PHE A 24 13.07 2.57 -3.43
N ASP A 25 13.64 3.34 -2.53
CA ASP A 25 13.29 4.73 -2.34
C ASP A 25 13.45 5.55 -3.63
N VAL A 26 14.45 5.24 -4.46
CA VAL A 26 14.65 5.88 -5.78
C VAL A 26 13.48 5.65 -6.73
N VAL A 27 13.04 4.40 -6.92
CA VAL A 27 11.90 4.11 -7.81
C VAL A 27 10.61 4.71 -7.27
N ASN A 28 10.44 4.72 -5.94
CA ASN A 28 9.28 5.35 -5.32
C ASN A 28 9.29 6.86 -5.49
N GLN A 29 10.45 7.51 -5.37
CA GLN A 29 10.59 8.94 -5.66
C GLN A 29 10.17 9.25 -7.09
N MET A 30 10.60 8.45 -8.08
CA MET A 30 10.15 8.59 -9.47
C MET A 30 8.63 8.43 -9.62
N LEU A 31 8.02 7.46 -8.94
CA LEU A 31 6.57 7.25 -8.95
C LEU A 31 5.80 8.41 -8.31
N TYR A 32 6.26 8.92 -7.16
CA TYR A 32 5.67 10.10 -6.54
C TYR A 32 5.76 11.31 -7.46
N GLN A 33 6.89 11.50 -8.13
CA GLN A 33 7.06 12.61 -9.07
C GLN A 33 6.11 12.47 -10.26
N ALA A 34 6.00 11.28 -10.87
CA ALA A 34 5.08 11.03 -11.96
C ALA A 34 3.60 11.30 -11.57
N VAL A 35 3.18 10.90 -10.37
CA VAL A 35 1.82 11.16 -9.86
C VAL A 35 1.60 12.62 -9.48
N LYS A 36 2.64 13.32 -9.02
CA LYS A 36 2.59 14.75 -8.75
C LYS A 36 2.41 15.56 -10.03
N ASP A 37 3.11 15.16 -11.10
CA ASP A 37 3.06 15.84 -12.40
C ASP A 37 1.79 15.47 -13.20
N ASN A 38 1.14 14.35 -12.86
CA ASN A 38 -0.10 13.87 -13.47
C ASN A 38 -1.16 13.54 -12.39
N PRO A 39 -1.68 14.57 -11.68
CA PRO A 39 -2.49 14.37 -10.48
C PRO A 39 -3.95 13.98 -10.77
N ASP A 40 -4.44 14.15 -11.99
CA ASP A 40 -5.85 14.13 -12.33
C ASP A 40 -6.42 12.71 -12.34
N ASN A 41 -7.63 12.54 -11.81
CA ASN A 41 -8.32 11.24 -11.73
C ASN A 41 -9.60 11.19 -12.58
N ASP A 42 -9.73 12.13 -13.49
CA ASP A 42 -10.79 12.33 -14.48
C ASP A 42 -10.24 12.37 -15.92
N GLU A 43 -8.92 12.46 -16.12
CA GLU A 43 -8.26 12.36 -17.43
C GLU A 43 -7.77 10.91 -17.69
N PRO A 44 -8.37 10.15 -18.63
CA PRO A 44 -8.03 8.76 -18.88
C PRO A 44 -6.54 8.53 -19.17
N ALA A 45 -5.87 9.41 -19.92
CA ALA A 45 -4.46 9.23 -20.26
C ALA A 45 -3.56 9.23 -19.01
N GLN A 46 -3.81 10.14 -18.07
CA GLN A 46 -3.08 10.20 -16.80
C GLN A 46 -3.38 8.97 -15.93
N ILE A 47 -4.63 8.53 -15.87
CA ILE A 47 -5.03 7.35 -15.09
C ILE A 47 -4.36 6.08 -15.65
N ILE A 48 -4.35 5.89 -16.98
CA ILE A 48 -3.66 4.77 -17.65
C ILE A 48 -2.18 4.75 -17.24
N GLY A 49 -1.49 5.88 -17.34
CA GLY A 49 -0.08 6.01 -16.96
C GLY A 49 0.16 5.60 -15.51
N LYS A 50 -0.66 6.09 -14.58
CA LYS A 50 -0.57 5.75 -13.15
C LYS A 50 -0.85 4.28 -12.87
N LEU A 51 -1.90 3.69 -13.48
CA LEU A 51 -2.22 2.27 -13.31
C LEU A 51 -1.08 1.38 -13.82
N MET A 52 -0.47 1.72 -14.96
CA MET A 52 0.65 0.98 -15.52
C MET A 52 1.88 1.05 -14.61
N LEU A 53 2.28 2.26 -14.20
CA LEU A 53 3.47 2.49 -13.37
C LEU A 53 3.32 1.83 -11.99
N ILE A 54 2.24 2.11 -11.28
CA ILE A 54 2.01 1.59 -9.93
C ILE A 54 1.75 0.09 -9.99
N GLY A 55 0.88 -0.36 -10.90
CA GLY A 55 0.49 -1.77 -11.02
C GLY A 55 1.67 -2.69 -11.34
N ARG A 56 2.53 -2.30 -12.29
CA ARG A 56 3.68 -3.12 -12.70
C ARG A 56 4.80 -3.08 -11.67
N THR A 57 5.16 -1.91 -11.15
CA THR A 57 6.20 -1.80 -10.12
C THR A 57 5.82 -2.62 -8.89
N TYR A 58 4.55 -2.56 -8.46
CA TYR A 58 4.10 -3.20 -7.23
C TYR A 58 3.53 -4.59 -7.36
N SER A 59 3.65 -5.22 -8.54
CA SER A 59 2.99 -6.51 -8.76
C SER A 59 1.51 -6.46 -8.33
N ALA A 60 0.86 -5.33 -8.60
CA ALA A 60 -0.53 -5.05 -8.23
C ALA A 60 -1.38 -4.71 -9.47
N SER A 61 -0.83 -4.96 -10.66
CA SER A 61 -1.44 -4.94 -11.99
C SER A 61 -2.96 -5.19 -12.00
N VAL A 62 -3.70 -4.23 -12.53
CA VAL A 62 -5.17 -4.28 -12.69
C VAL A 62 -5.60 -5.42 -13.62
N GLU A 63 -4.75 -5.77 -14.59
CA GLU A 63 -4.93 -6.84 -15.56
C GLU A 63 -4.82 -8.24 -14.96
N ARG A 64 -4.34 -8.40 -13.72
CA ARG A 64 -4.27 -9.72 -13.06
C ARG A 64 -5.70 -10.27 -12.86
N ARG A 65 -5.94 -11.53 -13.27
CA ARG A 65 -7.26 -12.18 -13.22
C ARG A 65 -7.29 -13.35 -12.23
N LYS A 66 -8.47 -13.69 -11.70
CA LYS A 66 -8.71 -15.00 -11.09
C LYS A 66 -8.88 -16.01 -12.23
N THR A 67 -7.96 -16.96 -12.37
CA THR A 67 -8.11 -18.13 -13.25
C THR A 67 -9.03 -19.16 -12.57
N ASN A 68 -10.30 -18.80 -12.39
CA ASN A 68 -11.32 -19.80 -12.07
C ASN A 68 -11.76 -20.39 -13.41
N GLY A 69 -11.09 -21.48 -13.82
CA GLY A 69 -11.24 -22.09 -15.14
C GLY A 69 -12.69 -22.24 -15.56
N THR A 70 -13.03 -21.71 -16.74
CA THR A 70 -14.11 -22.16 -17.66
C THR A 70 -14.36 -21.18 -18.82
N ALA A 71 -13.80 -19.97 -18.82
CA ALA A 71 -13.78 -19.09 -20.01
C ALA A 71 -12.44 -18.36 -20.15
N LYS A 72 -11.80 -18.44 -21.33
CA LYS A 72 -10.68 -17.56 -21.67
C LYS A 72 -11.26 -16.19 -21.94
N ASP A 73 -11.00 -15.23 -21.05
CA ASP A 73 -11.23 -13.82 -21.34
C ASP A 73 -10.21 -13.38 -22.40
N GLU A 74 -10.68 -13.15 -23.63
CA GLU A 74 -9.86 -12.85 -24.82
C GLU A 74 -9.30 -11.41 -24.83
N ARG A 75 -9.75 -10.55 -23.90
CA ARG A 75 -9.30 -9.16 -23.82
C ARG A 75 -7.80 -9.06 -23.54
N GLN A 76 -7.12 -8.13 -24.18
CA GLN A 76 -5.71 -7.84 -23.92
C GLN A 76 -5.53 -7.16 -22.55
N ALA A 77 -4.33 -7.24 -21.99
CA ALA A 77 -4.00 -6.57 -20.73
C ALA A 77 -4.23 -5.05 -20.79
N LEU A 78 -3.96 -4.44 -21.96
CA LEU A 78 -4.15 -3.02 -22.18
C LEU A 78 -5.64 -2.63 -22.19
N ASP A 79 -6.52 -3.47 -22.75
CA ASP A 79 -7.97 -3.23 -22.77
C ASP A 79 -8.52 -3.11 -21.35
N VAL A 80 -8.10 -4.00 -20.43
CA VAL A 80 -8.50 -3.95 -19.03
C VAL A 80 -8.04 -2.66 -18.34
N ILE A 81 -6.84 -2.17 -18.68
CA ILE A 81 -6.31 -0.90 -18.14
C ILE A 81 -7.12 0.29 -18.67
N ILE A 82 -7.46 0.30 -19.96
CA ILE A 82 -8.26 1.35 -20.59
C ILE A 82 -9.68 1.37 -20.00
N GLU A 83 -10.32 0.20 -19.85
CA GLU A 83 -11.63 0.08 -19.18
C GLU A 83 -11.57 0.60 -17.75
N ALA A 84 -10.53 0.22 -16.98
CA ALA A 84 -10.36 0.69 -15.62
C ALA A 84 -10.15 2.20 -15.53
N ALA A 85 -9.38 2.77 -16.47
CA ALA A 85 -9.14 4.21 -16.53
C ALA A 85 -10.43 5.00 -16.78
N HIS A 86 -11.25 4.56 -17.75
CA HIS A 86 -12.57 5.16 -17.99
C HIS A 86 -13.50 5.01 -16.78
N ALA A 87 -13.52 3.84 -16.14
CA ALA A 87 -14.35 3.62 -14.96
C ALA A 87 -13.93 4.50 -13.77
N ILE A 88 -12.63 4.78 -13.61
CA ILE A 88 -12.13 5.74 -12.60
C ILE A 88 -12.51 7.16 -12.98
N ALA A 89 -12.32 7.55 -14.24
CA ALA A 89 -12.61 8.90 -14.72
C ALA A 89 -14.09 9.29 -14.56
N GLN A 90 -14.99 8.32 -14.71
CA GLN A 90 -16.43 8.48 -14.52
C GLN A 90 -16.89 8.34 -13.06
N SER A 91 -15.97 8.12 -12.12
CA SER A 91 -16.28 7.93 -10.71
C SER A 91 -15.99 9.20 -9.90
N ASP A 92 -16.59 9.29 -8.71
CA ASP A 92 -16.36 10.40 -7.78
C ASP A 92 -14.93 10.45 -7.17
N VAL A 93 -13.98 9.60 -7.59
CA VAL A 93 -12.64 9.54 -6.99
C VAL A 93 -11.91 10.88 -7.10
N HIS A 94 -12.00 11.57 -8.25
CA HIS A 94 -11.38 12.90 -8.43
C HIS A 94 -11.93 13.88 -7.38
N ASP A 95 -13.25 14.04 -7.34
CA ASP A 95 -13.92 15.01 -6.46
C ASP A 95 -13.72 14.69 -4.98
N LEU A 96 -13.76 13.41 -4.60
CA LEU A 96 -13.53 13.01 -3.22
C LEU A 96 -12.08 13.27 -2.78
N LEU A 97 -11.09 13.08 -3.66
CA LEU A 97 -9.69 13.41 -3.40
C LEU A 97 -9.44 14.93 -3.34
N ALA A 98 -10.17 15.72 -4.11
CA ALA A 98 -10.11 17.18 -4.08
C ALA A 98 -10.62 17.77 -2.76
N LYS A 99 -11.57 17.08 -2.10
CA LYS A 99 -12.11 17.45 -0.78
C LYS A 99 -11.15 17.19 0.39
N ILE A 100 -10.02 16.53 0.17
CA ILE A 100 -8.99 16.34 1.19
C ILE A 100 -8.06 17.58 1.19
N PRO A 101 -7.98 18.34 2.30
CA PRO A 101 -7.08 19.48 2.41
C PRO A 101 -5.61 19.11 2.16
N ARG A 102 -4.80 20.10 1.79
CA ARG A 102 -3.33 19.93 1.69
C ARG A 102 -2.64 20.92 2.64
N PRO A 103 -1.84 20.47 3.63
CA PRO A 103 -1.56 19.08 3.99
C PRO A 103 -2.67 18.47 4.88
N ALA A 104 -3.17 17.28 4.53
CA ALA A 104 -4.01 16.47 5.41
C ALA A 104 -3.24 15.22 5.86
N VAL A 105 -3.52 14.81 7.10
CA VAL A 105 -2.97 13.60 7.72
C VAL A 105 -4.13 12.71 8.14
N LEU A 106 -3.97 11.40 7.94
CA LEU A 106 -4.92 10.42 8.45
C LEU A 106 -5.01 10.51 9.99
N SER A 107 -6.23 10.47 10.50
CA SER A 107 -6.52 10.47 11.94
C SER A 107 -7.81 9.70 12.18
N LEU A 108 -8.10 9.35 13.43
CA LEU A 108 -9.36 8.68 13.80
C LEU A 108 -10.62 9.44 13.31
N ARG A 109 -10.54 10.76 13.15
CA ARG A 109 -11.66 11.62 12.75
C ARG A 109 -11.98 11.56 11.25
N ASN A 110 -11.06 11.08 10.41
CA ASN A 110 -11.21 11.11 8.95
C ASN A 110 -11.00 9.72 8.29
N ILE A 111 -10.99 8.63 9.08
CA ILE A 111 -10.92 7.27 8.55
C ILE A 111 -12.10 6.94 7.63
N ASP A 112 -13.30 7.43 7.95
CA ASP A 112 -14.47 7.16 7.13
C ASP A 112 -14.34 7.80 5.74
N GLN A 113 -13.72 8.99 5.67
CA GLN A 113 -13.38 9.63 4.39
C GLN A 113 -12.36 8.81 3.60
N ALA A 114 -11.28 8.36 4.24
CA ALA A 114 -10.29 7.50 3.59
C ALA A 114 -10.91 6.18 3.09
N THR A 115 -11.80 5.59 3.89
CA THR A 115 -12.49 4.33 3.60
C THR A 115 -13.46 4.48 2.43
N ALA A 116 -14.23 5.56 2.40
CA ALA A 116 -15.15 5.85 1.30
C ALA A 116 -14.42 6.01 -0.04
N ILE A 117 -13.30 6.75 -0.05
CA ILE A 117 -12.49 6.96 -1.26
C ILE A 117 -11.87 5.65 -1.74
N HIS A 118 -11.32 4.86 -0.81
CA HIS A 118 -10.76 3.55 -1.11
C HIS A 118 -11.81 2.61 -1.71
N ALA A 119 -13.01 2.56 -1.12
CA ALA A 119 -14.11 1.74 -1.62
C ALA A 119 -14.57 2.18 -3.01
N GLN A 120 -14.67 3.49 -3.26
CA GLN A 120 -15.05 4.03 -4.56
C GLN A 120 -14.04 3.66 -5.65
N LEU A 121 -12.74 3.80 -5.37
CA LEU A 121 -11.70 3.39 -6.32
C LEU A 121 -11.72 1.88 -6.57
N CYS A 122 -11.93 1.07 -5.52
CA CYS A 122 -12.05 -0.38 -5.67
C CYS A 122 -13.25 -0.78 -6.55
N LYS A 123 -14.39 -0.09 -6.37
CA LYS A 123 -15.59 -0.29 -7.19
C LYS A 123 -15.31 0.03 -8.67
N ALA A 124 -14.66 1.16 -8.95
CA ALA A 124 -14.26 1.55 -10.31
C ALA A 124 -13.33 0.51 -10.95
N LEU A 125 -12.27 0.10 -10.25
CA LEU A 125 -11.34 -0.94 -10.73
C LEU A 125 -12.04 -2.30 -10.94
N SER A 126 -12.97 -2.65 -10.05
CA SER A 126 -13.75 -3.89 -10.14
C SER A 126 -14.67 -3.92 -11.36
N ALA A 127 -15.07 -2.77 -11.91
CA ALA A 127 -15.89 -2.72 -13.11
C ALA A 127 -15.17 -3.40 -14.30
N ALA A 128 -13.85 -3.20 -14.42
CA ALA A 128 -13.02 -3.73 -15.50
C ALA A 128 -12.58 -5.19 -15.28
N ASN A 129 -12.12 -5.53 -14.06
CA ASN A 129 -11.44 -6.82 -13.82
C ASN A 129 -12.21 -7.80 -12.90
N LYS A 130 -13.38 -7.40 -12.37
CA LYS A 130 -14.23 -8.19 -11.47
C LYS A 130 -13.51 -8.69 -10.20
N ARG A 131 -12.51 -7.95 -9.71
CA ARG A 131 -11.76 -8.22 -8.47
C ARG A 131 -12.00 -7.12 -7.44
N GLU A 132 -11.68 -7.43 -6.19
CA GLU A 132 -11.86 -6.50 -5.07
C GLU A 132 -10.86 -5.31 -5.09
N ASN A 133 -9.67 -5.48 -5.66
CA ASN A 133 -8.66 -4.43 -5.90
C ASN A 133 -8.13 -3.62 -4.70
N SER A 134 -8.39 -4.02 -3.45
CA SER A 134 -7.93 -3.30 -2.25
C SER A 134 -6.44 -2.92 -2.25
N SER A 135 -5.57 -3.83 -2.70
CA SER A 135 -4.12 -3.61 -2.75
C SER A 135 -3.71 -2.55 -3.79
N LEU A 136 -4.29 -2.62 -4.98
CA LEU A 136 -4.01 -1.64 -6.03
C LEU A 136 -4.57 -0.27 -5.65
N ALA A 137 -5.79 -0.22 -5.14
CA ALA A 137 -6.45 1.02 -4.75
C ALA A 137 -5.70 1.74 -3.62
N SER A 138 -5.28 1.02 -2.57
CA SER A 138 -4.51 1.65 -1.47
C SER A 138 -3.18 2.22 -1.95
N LYS A 139 -2.45 1.52 -2.84
CA LYS A 139 -1.20 2.03 -3.42
C LYS A 139 -1.44 3.24 -4.31
N TYR A 140 -2.42 3.17 -5.20
CA TYR A 140 -2.80 4.27 -6.06
C TYR A 140 -3.08 5.54 -5.25
N LEU A 141 -3.91 5.42 -4.22
CA LEU A 141 -4.25 6.53 -3.32
C LEU A 141 -3.06 6.99 -2.47
N HIS A 142 -2.21 6.08 -2.01
CA HIS A 142 -0.99 6.40 -1.28
C HIS A 142 -0.04 7.28 -2.09
N PHE A 143 0.19 6.95 -3.38
CA PHE A 143 1.02 7.79 -4.24
C PHE A 143 0.41 9.19 -4.48
N HIS A 144 -0.91 9.34 -4.39
CA HIS A 144 -1.58 10.65 -4.44
C HIS A 144 -1.53 11.43 -3.12
N ARG A 145 -1.63 10.76 -1.96
CA ARG A 145 -1.67 11.36 -0.62
C ARG A 145 -1.01 10.41 0.41
N PRO A 146 0.33 10.38 0.51
CA PRO A 146 1.05 9.38 1.33
C PRO A 146 0.81 9.52 2.83
N ASN A 147 0.41 10.70 3.30
CA ASN A 147 0.08 10.95 4.71
C ASN A 147 -1.39 10.62 5.05
N PHE A 148 -2.21 10.25 4.05
CA PHE A 148 -3.65 10.04 4.23
C PHE A 148 -4.08 8.59 3.96
N PHE A 149 -3.45 7.88 3.02
CA PHE A 149 -3.82 6.51 2.69
C PHE A 149 -2.69 5.54 3.02
N PRO A 150 -2.86 4.64 4.00
CA PRO A 150 -1.88 3.61 4.28
C PRO A 150 -1.91 2.53 3.20
N ILE A 151 -0.75 1.98 2.88
CA ILE A 151 -0.65 0.85 1.94
C ILE A 151 -1.23 -0.39 2.60
N VAL A 152 -1.99 -1.19 1.84
CA VAL A 152 -2.36 -2.54 2.25
C VAL A 152 -2.11 -3.53 1.14
N ASP A 153 -1.45 -4.64 1.45
CA ASP A 153 -1.35 -5.80 0.56
C ASP A 153 -1.08 -7.09 1.34
N SER A 154 -0.79 -8.17 0.63
CA SER A 154 -0.46 -9.45 1.25
C SER A 154 0.78 -9.37 2.14
N LEU A 155 1.80 -8.58 1.75
CA LEU A 155 3.04 -8.45 2.52
C LEU A 155 2.78 -7.63 3.79
N ALA A 156 2.14 -6.46 3.65
CA ALA A 156 1.80 -5.63 4.80
C ALA A 156 0.92 -6.38 5.83
N ARG A 157 -0.05 -7.19 5.37
CA ARG A 157 -0.90 -8.01 6.26
C ARG A 157 -0.16 -9.16 6.92
N LEU A 158 0.77 -9.78 6.21
CA LEU A 158 1.60 -10.85 6.75
C LEU A 158 2.56 -10.29 7.82
N SER A 159 3.27 -9.21 7.51
CA SER A 159 4.12 -8.53 8.49
C SER A 159 3.33 -8.05 9.70
N TRP A 160 2.12 -7.52 9.50
CA TRP A 160 1.23 -7.18 10.61
C TRP A 160 0.96 -8.39 11.51
N SER A 161 0.70 -9.57 10.93
CA SER A 161 0.49 -10.79 11.73
C SER A 161 1.70 -11.16 12.59
N TRP A 162 2.92 -10.94 12.10
CA TRP A 162 4.16 -11.17 12.85
C TRP A 162 4.37 -10.14 13.95
N VAL A 163 4.00 -8.88 13.69
CA VAL A 163 4.00 -7.84 14.74
C VAL A 163 3.06 -8.22 15.88
N MET A 164 1.86 -8.72 15.58
CA MET A 164 0.91 -9.16 16.61
C MET A 164 1.45 -10.36 17.40
N ASP A 165 2.03 -11.35 16.71
CA ASP A 165 2.66 -12.51 17.35
C ASP A 165 3.81 -12.12 18.30
N ALA A 166 4.69 -11.22 17.86
CA ALA A 166 5.78 -10.67 18.67
C ALA A 166 5.27 -9.89 19.91
N ARG A 167 4.06 -9.33 19.84
CA ARG A 167 3.39 -8.66 20.96
C ARG A 167 2.61 -9.62 21.87
N GLY A 168 2.61 -10.91 21.57
CA GLY A 168 1.78 -11.90 22.27
C GLY A 168 0.29 -11.74 22.02
N GLU A 169 -0.11 -11.02 20.97
CA GLU A 169 -1.50 -10.76 20.60
C GLU A 169 -1.98 -11.79 19.57
N SER A 170 -3.13 -12.44 19.83
CA SER A 170 -3.73 -13.33 18.85
C SER A 170 -4.26 -12.55 17.65
N TYR A 171 -3.85 -12.91 16.43
CA TYR A 171 -4.36 -12.29 15.21
C TYR A 171 -5.18 -13.28 14.37
N ARG A 172 -6.50 -13.25 14.56
CA ARG A 172 -7.46 -14.01 13.73
C ARG A 172 -7.90 -13.18 12.52
N GLY A 173 -7.94 -13.80 11.33
CA GLY A 173 -8.53 -13.20 10.13
C GLY A 173 -7.58 -12.40 9.22
N TYR A 174 -6.28 -12.71 9.23
CA TYR A 174 -5.28 -12.05 8.37
C TYR A 174 -5.63 -12.06 6.87
N THR A 175 -6.35 -13.08 6.40
CA THR A 175 -6.77 -13.24 5.01
C THR A 175 -7.92 -12.32 4.60
N THR A 176 -8.69 -11.79 5.54
CA THR A 176 -9.84 -10.90 5.27
C THR A 176 -9.60 -9.47 5.72
N PHE A 177 -8.63 -9.25 6.61
CA PHE A 177 -8.24 -7.92 7.05
C PHE A 177 -7.71 -7.09 5.88
N GLY A 178 -7.94 -5.77 5.89
CA GLY A 178 -7.47 -4.90 4.80
C GLY A 178 -8.08 -5.18 3.42
N LYS A 179 -9.13 -6.02 3.35
CA LYS A 179 -10.06 -6.04 2.21
C LYS A 179 -10.87 -4.76 2.18
N VAL A 180 -11.55 -4.47 1.07
CA VAL A 180 -12.35 -3.24 0.88
C VAL A 180 -13.29 -2.98 2.05
N ALA A 181 -14.08 -3.99 2.45
CA ALA A 181 -15.02 -3.87 3.57
C ALA A 181 -14.35 -3.65 4.94
N ARG A 182 -13.04 -3.90 5.05
CA ARG A 182 -12.26 -3.81 6.30
C ARG A 182 -11.08 -2.83 6.20
N TYR A 183 -11.07 -1.95 5.20
CA TYR A 183 -9.98 -0.98 5.02
C TYR A 183 -9.95 0.07 6.13
N GLY A 184 -11.12 0.49 6.64
CA GLY A 184 -11.18 1.38 7.81
C GLY A 184 -10.57 0.77 9.07
N GLU A 185 -10.74 -0.55 9.28
CA GLU A 185 -10.08 -1.26 10.38
C GLU A 185 -8.55 -1.32 10.18
N TRP A 186 -8.09 -1.53 8.93
CA TRP A 186 -6.67 -1.44 8.59
C TRP A 186 -6.10 -0.05 8.94
N CYS A 187 -6.79 1.02 8.55
CA CYS A 187 -6.41 2.40 8.89
C CYS A 187 -6.26 2.60 10.41
N LYS A 188 -7.24 2.13 11.20
CA LYS A 188 -7.17 2.20 12.68
C LYS A 188 -5.94 1.48 13.24
N LYS A 189 -5.64 0.29 12.73
CA LYS A 189 -4.48 -0.50 13.19
C LYS A 189 -3.15 0.17 12.84
N VAL A 190 -3.02 0.70 11.62
CA VAL A 190 -1.83 1.45 11.21
C VAL A 190 -1.63 2.69 12.07
N LEU A 191 -2.68 3.45 12.39
CA LEU A 191 -2.58 4.60 13.30
C LEU A 191 -2.17 4.20 14.72
N ASN A 192 -2.69 3.10 15.24
CA ASN A 192 -2.28 2.61 16.56
C ASN A 192 -0.80 2.24 16.57
N LEU A 193 -0.33 1.51 15.56
CA LEU A 193 1.10 1.20 15.41
C LEU A 193 1.95 2.46 15.23
N GLN A 194 1.47 3.46 14.49
CA GLN A 194 2.12 4.75 14.36
C GLN A 194 2.31 5.42 15.72
N ASN A 195 1.29 5.41 16.59
CA ASN A 195 1.37 5.98 17.93
C ASN A 195 2.36 5.23 18.82
N ASP A 196 2.36 3.90 18.77
CA ASP A 196 3.33 3.07 19.49
C ASP A 196 4.77 3.40 19.06
N MET A 197 5.00 3.55 17.76
CA MET A 197 6.30 3.93 17.19
C MET A 197 6.72 5.35 17.63
N LYS A 198 5.80 6.32 17.62
CA LYS A 198 6.08 7.69 18.10
C LYS A 198 6.50 7.70 19.57
N ALA A 199 5.79 6.94 20.41
CA ALA A 199 6.13 6.81 21.82
C ALA A 199 7.51 6.19 22.03
N GLN A 200 7.88 5.19 21.22
CA GLN A 200 9.17 4.50 21.32
C GLN A 200 10.35 5.36 20.84
N PHE A 201 10.24 6.02 19.68
CA PHE A 201 11.36 6.76 19.09
C PHE A 201 11.48 8.21 19.58
N ALA A 202 10.52 8.68 20.38
CA ALA A 202 10.45 10.06 20.87
C ALA A 202 10.51 11.13 19.74
N HIS A 203 10.05 10.79 18.54
CA HIS A 203 9.93 11.69 17.39
C HIS A 203 8.66 11.40 16.60
N ASP A 204 8.29 12.30 15.68
CA ASP A 204 7.15 12.09 14.81
C ASP A 204 7.44 10.98 13.78
N VAL A 205 6.51 10.05 13.62
CA VAL A 205 6.60 8.93 12.67
C VAL A 205 5.52 9.14 11.62
N SER A 206 5.91 9.32 10.37
CA SER A 206 4.97 9.48 9.26
C SER A 206 4.25 8.18 8.92
N LEU A 207 3.09 8.28 8.26
CA LEU A 207 2.36 7.10 7.79
C LEU A 207 3.22 6.23 6.86
N ARG A 208 4.01 6.88 6.00
CA ARG A 208 4.95 6.19 5.11
C ARG A 208 6.01 5.40 5.87
N GLN A 209 6.52 5.89 7.00
CA GLN A 209 7.49 5.14 7.80
C GLN A 209 6.87 3.89 8.44
N VAL A 210 5.58 3.92 8.77
CA VAL A 210 4.85 2.72 9.21
C VAL A 210 4.72 1.72 8.06
N ASP A 211 4.36 2.17 6.86
CA ASP A 211 4.30 1.33 5.67
C ASP A 211 5.68 0.71 5.35
N ASN A 212 6.75 1.51 5.42
CA ASN A 212 8.13 1.05 5.23
C ASN A 212 8.51 -0.04 6.23
N TYR A 213 8.21 0.18 7.51
CA TYR A 213 8.45 -0.80 8.56
C TYR A 213 7.74 -2.13 8.26
N LEU A 214 6.44 -2.09 7.98
CA LEU A 214 5.67 -3.30 7.67
C LEU A 214 6.21 -4.00 6.41
N LEU A 215 6.60 -3.27 5.37
CA LEU A 215 7.16 -3.87 4.16
C LEU A 215 8.58 -4.44 4.40
N SER A 216 9.40 -3.81 5.27
CA SER A 216 10.77 -4.23 5.55
C SER A 216 10.88 -5.53 6.34
N ILE A 217 9.90 -5.84 7.19
CA ILE A 217 9.85 -7.08 7.97
C ILE A 217 9.97 -8.31 7.04
N MET A 218 9.28 -8.30 5.90
CA MET A 218 9.35 -9.40 4.94
C MET A 218 10.71 -9.56 4.26
N SER A 219 11.44 -8.46 4.10
CA SER A 219 12.78 -8.46 3.52
C SER A 219 13.79 -9.08 4.47
N LEU A 220 13.58 -8.90 5.77
CA LEU A 220 14.48 -9.36 6.83
C LEU A 220 14.32 -10.86 7.17
N ASP A 221 13.16 -11.49 6.93
CA ASP A 221 12.96 -12.93 7.15
C ASP A 221 13.62 -13.82 6.08
N GLY A 222 14.35 -13.25 5.12
CA GLY A 222 15.01 -14.00 4.05
C GLY A 222 14.06 -14.70 3.06
N LYS A 223 12.73 -14.59 3.27
CA LYS A 223 11.69 -15.13 2.38
C LYS A 223 11.22 -14.15 1.31
N GLY A 224 11.90 -13.00 1.19
CA GLY A 224 11.85 -12.13 0.01
C GLY A 224 10.44 -11.67 -0.38
N GLY A 225 9.93 -10.65 0.28
CA GLY A 225 8.96 -9.76 -0.35
C GLY A 225 9.73 -8.63 -1.02
N TRP A 226 9.82 -8.64 -2.36
CA TRP A 226 10.47 -7.66 -3.28
C TRP A 226 11.78 -8.06 -3.96
N GLY A 227 12.30 -9.28 -3.80
CA GLY A 227 13.62 -9.59 -4.37
C GLY A 227 14.72 -8.69 -3.80
N LEU A 228 14.51 -8.14 -2.58
CA LEU A 228 15.59 -7.54 -1.83
C LEU A 228 16.59 -8.64 -1.53
N PRO A 229 17.86 -8.50 -1.92
CA PRO A 229 18.88 -9.35 -1.35
C PRO A 229 18.79 -9.20 0.17
N VAL A 230 19.01 -10.33 0.86
CA VAL A 230 19.44 -10.29 2.26
C VAL A 230 20.49 -9.18 2.33
N LEU A 231 20.31 -8.19 3.20
CA LEU A 231 21.43 -7.33 3.60
C LEU A 231 22.39 -8.26 4.35
N ILE A 232 23.17 -9.04 3.59
CA ILE A 232 24.34 -9.74 4.09
C ILE A 232 25.23 -8.57 4.49
N ASN A 233 25.35 -8.37 5.80
CA ASN A 233 26.33 -7.47 6.36
C ASN A 233 27.63 -7.65 5.57
N GLN A 234 28.15 -6.56 5.02
CA GLN A 234 29.54 -6.48 4.63
C GLN A 234 30.38 -6.77 5.88
N VAL A 235 30.66 -8.05 6.11
CA VAL A 235 31.73 -8.55 6.97
C VAL A 235 32.55 -9.48 6.12
N ARG A 236 33.26 -8.87 5.17
CA ARG A 236 34.65 -9.21 4.88
C ARG A 236 35.35 -7.88 4.63
N ALA A 237 35.75 -7.26 5.74
CA ALA A 237 37.00 -6.52 5.73
C ALA A 237 38.09 -7.57 5.47
N ASP A 238 39.01 -7.22 4.59
CA ASP A 238 40.22 -7.98 4.28
C ASP A 238 41.03 -8.32 5.54
#